data_AF-A0A967LTE4-F1
#
_entry.id   AF-A0A967LTE4-F1
#
_cell.length_a   1.000
_cell.length_b   1.000
_cell.length_c   1.000
_cell.angle_alpha   90.00
_cell.angle_beta   90.00
_cell.angle_gamma   90.00
#
_symmetry.space_group_name_H-M   'P 1'
#
loop_
_entity.id
_entity.type
_entity.pdbx_description
1 polymer ?
#
loop_
_entity_poly.entity_id
_entity_poly.type
_entity_poly.pdbx_seq_one_letter_code
_entity_poly.pdbx_strand_id
1 'polypeptide(L)'
;MESRKVFCPKCNENVTVTVTPQPLHGAGQAPVPDGGEMVCLDFGPRCRGRYCAISALPRVVMGVRLARSGLRPEQLDHVQALCDGCERVVRLEIIDETHAHCPECDTVNLWTMVRLDGEEWVAVTGERAEAELG
;
A
#
# COMPACT_ATOMS: atom_id res chain seq x y z
N MET A 1 -5.06 11.30 17.99
CA MET A 1 -4.00 10.75 17.13
C MET A 1 -2.90 11.81 17.06
N GLU A 2 -1.67 11.47 17.42
CA GLU A 2 -0.56 12.43 17.49
C GLU A 2 0.50 12.10 16.43
N SER A 3 0.86 13.08 15.63
CA SER A 3 1.88 12.95 14.59
C SER A 3 3.19 13.58 15.06
N ARG A 4 4.31 12.94 14.77
CA ARG A 4 5.66 13.43 15.11
C ARG A 4 6.61 13.35 13.92
N LYS A 5 7.61 14.22 13.89
CA LYS A 5 8.68 14.18 12.88
C LYS A 5 9.84 13.30 13.35
N VAL A 6 10.34 12.45 12.47
CA VAL A 6 11.47 11.54 12.72
C VAL A 6 12.40 11.57 11.51
N PHE A 7 13.71 11.55 11.74
CA PHE A 7 14.67 11.46 10.65
C PHE A 7 14.66 10.04 10.04
N CYS A 8 14.38 9.93 8.74
CA CYS A 8 14.45 8.68 7.99
C CYS A 8 15.81 8.59 7.28
N PRO A 9 16.70 7.66 7.67
CA PRO A 9 18.01 7.54 7.02
C PRO A 9 17.93 7.01 5.57
N LYS A 10 16.82 6.38 5.17
CA LYS A 10 16.62 5.90 3.80
C LYS A 10 16.12 6.99 2.86
N CYS A 11 15.26 7.89 3.33
CA CYS A 11 14.84 9.07 2.57
C CYS A 11 15.83 10.23 2.71
N ASN A 12 16.71 10.19 3.71
CA ASN A 12 17.66 11.24 4.09
C ASN A 12 16.97 12.59 4.39
N GLU A 13 15.84 12.53 5.09
CA GLU A 13 15.04 13.70 5.47
C GLU A 13 14.18 13.41 6.72
N ASN A 14 13.59 14.44 7.30
CA ASN A 14 12.58 14.28 8.34
C ASN A 14 11.24 13.90 7.71
N VAL A 15 10.68 12.78 8.15
CA VAL A 15 9.36 12.28 7.76
C VAL A 15 8.38 12.37 8.93
N THR A 16 7.10 12.49 8.62
CA THR A 16 6.01 12.56 9.57
C THR A 16 5.45 11.17 9.79
N VAL A 17 5.46 10.71 11.03
CA VAL A 17 4.87 9.43 11.44
C VAL A 17 3.75 9.67 12.43
N THR A 18 2.73 8.82 12.37
CA THR A 18 1.63 8.79 13.33
C THR A 18 1.35 7.35 13.74
N VAL A 19 0.59 7.18 14.82
CA VAL A 19 0.15 5.86 15.28
C VAL A 19 -1.38 5.83 15.19
N THR A 20 -1.93 4.99 14.32
CA THR A 20 -3.37 4.75 14.21
C THR A 20 -3.81 3.76 15.29
N PRO A 21 -4.96 3.93 15.94
CA PRO A 21 -5.54 2.83 16.70
C PRO A 21 -5.84 1.67 15.74
N GLN A 22 -5.48 0.45 16.14
CA GLN A 22 -5.80 -0.74 15.35
C GLN A 22 -7.33 -0.97 15.38
N PRO A 23 -7.98 -1.40 14.28
CA PRO A 23 -9.36 -1.86 14.38
C PRO A 23 -9.37 -3.05 15.35
N LEU A 24 -10.13 -2.92 16.44
CA LEU A 24 -10.41 -4.05 17.34
C LEU A 24 -11.01 -5.16 16.48
N HIS A 25 -10.27 -6.25 16.27
CA HIS A 25 -10.73 -7.35 15.45
C HIS A 25 -12.15 -7.79 15.88
N GLY A 26 -13.04 -7.91 14.89
CA GLY A 26 -14.34 -8.53 15.06
C GLY A 26 -14.21 -9.94 15.63
N ALA A 27 -15.10 -10.25 16.58
CA ALA A 27 -15.42 -11.56 17.15
C ALA A 27 -14.34 -12.66 17.04
N GLY A 28 -13.53 -12.77 18.10
CA GLY A 28 -12.91 -14.03 18.49
C GLY A 28 -11.47 -14.21 18.03
N GLN A 29 -10.52 -13.58 18.72
CA GLN A 29 -9.45 -14.27 19.46
C GLN A 29 -8.44 -13.26 20.04
N ALA A 30 -8.14 -13.47 21.33
CA ALA A 30 -7.08 -12.88 22.19
C ALA A 30 -6.90 -11.34 22.23
N PRO A 31 -6.84 -10.73 23.43
CA PRO A 31 -6.46 -9.32 23.56
C PRO A 31 -4.97 -9.17 23.26
N VAL A 32 -4.64 -8.68 22.06
CA VAL A 32 -3.29 -8.21 21.73
C VAL A 32 -3.06 -6.90 22.51
N PRO A 33 -1.91 -6.68 23.16
CA PRO A 33 -1.70 -5.50 24.01
C PRO A 33 -1.71 -4.23 23.17
N ASP A 34 -2.32 -3.17 23.71
CA ASP A 34 -2.29 -1.76 23.27
C ASP A 34 -1.23 -1.44 22.20
N GLY A 35 -1.59 -1.55 20.92
CA GLY A 35 -0.61 -1.52 19.84
C GLY A 35 -1.16 -0.87 18.58
N GLY A 36 -1.26 0.47 18.59
CA GLY A 36 -1.59 1.18 17.38
C GLY A 36 -0.59 0.93 16.24
N GLU A 37 -1.03 1.06 15.00
CA GLU A 37 -0.17 0.86 13.83
C GLU A 37 0.58 2.14 13.48
N MET A 38 1.91 2.08 13.49
CA MET A 38 2.72 3.18 12.96
C MET A 38 2.45 3.31 11.45
N VAL A 39 2.11 4.52 11.03
CA VAL A 39 1.93 4.97 9.65
C VAL A 39 2.93 6.08 9.34
N CYS A 40 3.60 6.00 8.20
CA CYS A 40 4.43 7.07 7.66
C CYS A 40 3.62 7.90 6.67
N LEU A 41 3.31 9.15 7.03
CA LEU A 41 2.51 10.08 6.23
C LEU A 41 3.30 10.71 5.07
N ASP A 42 4.57 10.34 4.92
CA ASP A 42 5.43 10.73 3.80
C ASP A 42 5.91 9.48 3.03
N PHE A 43 5.25 8.34 3.22
CA PHE A 43 5.48 7.17 2.39
C PHE A 43 5.14 7.48 0.92
N GLY A 44 5.95 6.96 0.00
CA GLY A 44 5.78 7.20 -1.43
C GLY A 44 7.01 6.80 -2.24
N PRO A 45 7.15 7.28 -3.48
CA PRO A 45 8.17 6.85 -4.45
C PRO A 45 9.63 7.03 -4.01
N ARG A 46 9.88 7.91 -3.03
CA ARG A 46 11.22 8.11 -2.45
C ARG A 46 11.64 6.97 -1.51
N CYS A 47 10.69 6.20 -1.00
CA CYS A 47 10.95 5.04 -0.14
C CYS A 47 11.34 3.82 -0.99
N ARG A 48 12.62 3.72 -1.37
CA ARG A 48 13.14 2.63 -2.23
C ARG A 48 13.68 1.42 -1.46
N GLY A 49 13.69 1.47 -0.14
CA GLY A 49 14.16 0.35 0.69
C GLY A 49 13.14 -0.79 0.73
N ARG A 50 13.61 -2.04 0.71
CA ARG A 50 12.74 -3.22 0.90
C ARG A 50 12.01 -3.18 2.25
N TYR A 51 12.65 -2.60 3.27
CA TYR A 51 12.10 -2.39 4.60
C TYR A 51 12.18 -0.91 4.99
N CYS A 52 11.17 -0.45 5.72
CA CYS A 52 11.16 0.87 6.33
C CYS A 52 12.24 0.94 7.42
N ALA A 53 13.16 1.90 7.34
CA ALA A 53 14.23 2.03 8.33
C ALA A 53 13.76 2.49 9.72
N ILE A 54 12.52 2.99 9.85
CA ILE A 54 11.96 3.45 11.12
C ILE A 54 11.24 2.31 11.84
N SER A 55 10.45 1.51 11.12
CA SER A 55 9.62 0.45 11.72
C SER A 55 10.14 -0.97 11.49
N ALA A 56 11.17 -1.15 10.66
CA ALA A 56 11.65 -2.44 10.15
C ALA A 56 10.58 -3.27 9.38
N LEU A 57 9.40 -2.69 9.08
CA LEU A 57 8.36 -3.37 8.33
C LEU A 57 8.66 -3.36 6.82
N PRO A 58 8.16 -4.36 6.07
CA PRO A 58 8.23 -4.33 4.61
C PRO A 58 7.62 -3.05 4.04
N ARG A 59 8.20 -2.53 2.95
CA ARG A 59 7.71 -1.33 2.25
C ARG A 59 6.21 -1.42 1.94
N VAL A 60 5.77 -2.55 1.37
CA VAL A 60 4.37 -2.81 1.02
C VAL A 60 3.45 -2.70 2.24
N VAL A 61 3.87 -3.20 3.41
CA VAL A 61 3.08 -3.11 4.65
C VAL A 61 2.90 -1.65 5.08
N MET A 62 3.95 -0.83 4.97
CA MET A 62 3.85 0.60 5.31
C MET A 62 2.88 1.35 4.38
N GLY A 63 2.93 1.06 3.08
CA GLY A 63 2.02 1.68 2.13
C GLY A 63 0.57 1.23 2.32
N VAL A 64 0.33 -0.06 2.56
CA VAL A 64 -1.02 -0.58 2.88
C VAL A 64 -1.57 0.07 4.15
N ARG A 65 -0.73 0.29 5.17
CA ARG A 65 -1.12 1.03 6.37
C ARG A 65 -1.51 2.46 6.07
N LEU A 66 -0.78 3.15 5.20
CA LEU A 66 -1.14 4.51 4.78
C LEU A 66 -2.51 4.50 4.06
N ALA A 67 -2.68 3.61 3.08
CA ALA A 67 -3.92 3.43 2.35
C ALA A 67 -5.13 3.17 3.28
N ARG A 68 -5.03 2.16 4.15
CA ARG A 68 -6.10 1.80 5.10
C ARG A 68 -6.36 2.84 6.17
N SER A 69 -5.38 3.70 6.48
CA SER A 69 -5.58 4.75 7.48
C SER A 69 -6.53 5.85 7.00
N GLY A 70 -6.76 5.97 5.69
CA GLY A 70 -7.47 7.10 5.10
C GLY A 70 -6.74 8.44 5.27
N LEU A 71 -5.49 8.41 5.74
CA LEU A 71 -4.66 9.59 5.90
C LEU A 71 -3.88 9.82 4.61
N ARG A 72 -3.80 11.09 4.19
CA ARG A 72 -3.10 11.51 2.98
C ARG A 72 -3.54 10.76 1.69
N PRO A 73 -4.85 10.56 1.45
CA PRO A 73 -5.32 9.85 0.25
C PRO A 73 -4.85 10.53 -1.04
N GLU A 74 -4.58 11.84 -1.01
CA GLU A 74 -4.04 12.60 -2.13
C GLU A 74 -2.60 12.24 -2.52
N GLN A 75 -1.88 11.48 -1.68
CA GLN A 75 -0.51 11.03 -1.98
C GLN A 75 -0.45 9.69 -2.70
N LEU A 76 -1.56 8.96 -2.77
CA LEU A 76 -1.61 7.68 -3.45
C LEU A 76 -2.07 7.90 -4.89
N ASP A 77 -1.28 7.40 -5.83
CA ASP A 77 -1.73 7.27 -7.21
C ASP A 77 -2.79 6.17 -7.30
N HIS A 78 -3.57 6.18 -8.36
CA HIS A 78 -4.67 5.24 -8.52
C HIS A 78 -4.72 4.66 -9.91
N VAL A 79 -5.28 3.45 -10.01
CA VAL A 79 -5.48 2.78 -11.29
C VAL A 79 -6.83 2.07 -11.32
N GLN A 80 -7.50 2.06 -12.48
CA GLN A 80 -8.69 1.21 -12.67
C GLN A 80 -8.22 -0.18 -13.10
N ALA A 81 -8.56 -1.19 -12.30
CA ALA A 81 -8.29 -2.59 -12.61
C ALA A 81 -9.34 -3.48 -11.96
N LEU A 82 -9.48 -4.71 -12.46
CA LEU A 82 -10.19 -5.77 -11.74
C LEU A 82 -9.49 -6.00 -10.39
N CYS A 83 -10.21 -6.27 -9.31
CA CYS A 83 -9.60 -6.68 -8.05
C CYS A 83 -9.71 -8.20 -7.88
N ASP A 84 -8.61 -8.83 -7.47
CA ASP A 84 -8.52 -10.28 -7.25
C ASP A 84 -9.37 -10.75 -6.05
N GLY A 85 -9.74 -9.83 -5.16
CA GLY A 85 -10.52 -10.14 -3.96
C GLY A 85 -12.04 -9.99 -4.13
N CYS A 86 -12.49 -8.88 -4.70
CA CYS A 86 -13.93 -8.61 -4.88
C CYS A 86 -14.44 -8.86 -6.30
N GLU A 87 -13.57 -9.23 -7.24
CA GLU A 87 -13.89 -9.55 -8.65
C GLU A 87 -14.64 -8.41 -9.38
N ARG A 88 -14.44 -7.16 -8.95
CA ARG A 88 -15.01 -5.95 -9.57
C ARG A 88 -13.91 -5.06 -10.12
N VAL A 89 -14.22 -4.32 -11.18
CA VAL A 89 -13.37 -3.22 -11.65
C VAL A 89 -13.52 -2.06 -10.67
N VAL A 90 -12.44 -1.72 -9.98
CA VAL A 90 -12.41 -0.72 -8.92
C VAL A 90 -11.23 0.23 -9.14
N ARG A 91 -11.24 1.36 -8.45
CA ARG A 91 -10.12 2.29 -8.41
C ARG A 91 -9.14 1.86 -7.32
N LEU A 92 -8.15 1.06 -7.67
CA LEU A 92 -7.10 0.60 -6.75
C LEU A 92 -6.14 1.76 -6.41
N GLU A 93 -5.64 1.75 -5.18
CA GLU A 93 -4.61 2.69 -4.68
C GLU A 93 -3.23 2.07 -4.88
N ILE A 94 -2.36 2.72 -5.67
CA ILE A 94 -1.02 2.21 -5.97
C ILE A 94 -0.13 2.36 -4.74
N ILE A 95 0.41 1.23 -4.27
CA ILE A 95 1.31 1.15 -3.11
C ILE A 95 2.77 1.24 -3.56
N ASP A 96 3.13 0.44 -4.55
CA ASP A 96 4.44 0.44 -5.19
C ASP A 96 4.35 -0.06 -6.64
N GLU A 97 5.50 -0.32 -7.26
CA GLU A 97 5.60 -0.72 -8.67
C GLU A 97 4.90 -2.06 -8.98
N THR A 98 4.55 -2.84 -7.95
CA THR A 98 3.98 -4.19 -8.09
C THR A 98 2.75 -4.43 -7.23
N HIS A 99 2.44 -3.57 -6.27
CA HIS A 99 1.30 -3.74 -5.36
C HIS A 99 0.31 -2.58 -5.44
N ALA A 100 -0.98 -2.90 -5.41
CA ALA A 100 -2.07 -1.94 -5.30
C ALA A 100 -3.14 -2.41 -4.30
N HIS A 101 -3.65 -1.51 -3.48
CA HIS A 101 -4.65 -1.78 -2.45
C HIS A 101 -6.07 -1.54 -2.99
N CYS A 102 -7.00 -2.46 -2.67
CA CYS A 102 -8.41 -2.29 -2.98
C CYS A 102 -9.14 -1.60 -1.82
N PRO A 103 -9.63 -0.36 -2.01
CA PRO A 103 -10.35 0.36 -0.96
C PRO A 103 -11.74 -0.23 -0.64
N GLU A 104 -12.26 -1.14 -1.47
CA GLU A 104 -13.59 -1.74 -1.27
C GLU A 104 -13.57 -3.04 -0.45
N CYS A 105 -12.49 -3.82 -0.51
CA CYS A 105 -12.41 -5.13 0.15
C CYS A 105 -11.08 -5.40 0.86
N ASP A 106 -10.23 -4.38 0.99
CA ASP A 106 -8.93 -4.42 1.66
C ASP A 106 -7.88 -5.38 1.06
N THR A 107 -8.17 -5.99 -0.10
CA THR A 107 -7.25 -6.89 -0.79
C THR A 107 -6.05 -6.13 -1.34
N VAL A 108 -4.84 -6.69 -1.15
CA VAL A 108 -3.62 -6.20 -1.77
C VAL A 108 -3.39 -7.02 -3.03
N ASN A 109 -3.49 -6.36 -4.18
CA ASN A 109 -3.35 -6.96 -5.50
C ASN A 109 -1.91 -6.83 -5.96
N LEU A 110 -1.40 -7.86 -6.63
CA LEU A 110 -0.29 -7.67 -7.55
C LEU A 110 -0.81 -6.97 -8.79
N TRP A 111 -0.08 -5.98 -9.31
CA TRP A 111 -0.48 -5.29 -10.53
C TRP A 111 0.69 -5.07 -11.48
N THR A 112 0.37 -4.95 -12.77
CA THR A 112 1.32 -4.53 -13.79
C THR A 112 0.60 -3.77 -14.90
N MET A 113 1.34 -2.92 -15.59
CA MET A 113 0.88 -2.28 -16.83
C MET A 113 1.30 -3.14 -18.02
N VAL A 114 0.35 -3.56 -18.83
CA VAL A 114 0.58 -4.29 -20.07
C VAL A 114 0.27 -3.38 -21.25
N ARG A 115 1.12 -3.41 -22.28
CA ARG A 115 0.87 -2.71 -23.53
C ARG A 115 0.19 -3.66 -24.51
N LEU A 116 -0.98 -3.28 -25.01
CA LEU A 116 -1.66 -4.03 -26.07
C LEU A 116 -1.10 -3.61 -27.45
N ASP A 117 -1.25 -4.50 -28.44
CA ASP A 117 -0.86 -4.26 -29.85
C ASP A 117 -1.73 -3.16 -30.47
N GLY A 118 -1.44 -1.91 -30.09
CA GLY A 118 -2.24 -0.72 -30.42
C GLY A 118 -1.96 0.53 -29.56
N GLU A 119 -0.89 0.53 -28.75
CA GLU A 119 -0.44 1.65 -27.89
C GLU A 119 -1.26 1.94 -26.62
N GLU A 120 -2.30 1.15 -26.32
CA GLU A 120 -3.06 1.28 -25.09
C GLU A 120 -2.38 0.54 -23.93
N TRP A 121 -2.26 1.22 -22.79
CA TRP A 121 -1.73 0.67 -21.55
C TRP A 121 -2.88 0.27 -20.62
N VAL A 122 -2.96 -1.02 -20.27
CA VAL A 122 -4.00 -1.56 -19.39
C VAL A 122 -3.37 -2.08 -18.11
N ALA A 123 -3.99 -1.75 -16.98
CA ALA A 123 -3.62 -2.30 -15.69
C ALA A 123 -4.31 -3.64 -15.48
N VAL A 124 -3.54 -4.66 -15.12
CA VAL A 124 -4.05 -5.99 -14.80
C VAL A 124 -3.64 -6.36 -13.39
N THR A 125 -4.50 -7.09 -12.70
CA THR A 125 -4.18 -7.76 -11.44
C THR A 125 -4.10 -9.26 -11.64
N GLY A 126 -3.35 -9.92 -10.77
CA GLY A 126 -3.20 -11.37 -10.76
C GLY A 126 -1.80 -11.81 -10.32
N GLU A 127 -1.63 -13.10 -10.06
CA GLU A 127 -0.28 -13.68 -9.96
C GLU A 127 0.49 -13.33 -11.23
N ARG A 128 1.80 -13.05 -11.09
CA ARG A 128 2.70 -12.80 -12.21
C ARG A 128 2.58 -13.98 -13.17
N ALA A 129 1.69 -13.89 -14.16
CA ALA A 129 1.76 -14.71 -15.33
C ALA A 129 3.12 -14.36 -15.91
N GLU A 130 4.01 -15.35 -15.98
CA GLU A 130 5.13 -15.28 -16.90
C GLU A 130 4.49 -15.01 -18.26
N ALA A 131 4.42 -13.73 -18.61
CA ALA A 131 4.00 -13.30 -19.92
C ALA A 131 5.13 -13.75 -20.85
N GLU A 132 5.08 -15.02 -21.25
CA GLU A 132 5.78 -15.54 -22.41
C GLU A 132 5.22 -14.79 -23.62
N LEU A 133 5.75 -13.57 -23.82
CA LEU A 133 5.85 -12.96 -25.12
C LEU A 133 7.22 -13.39 -25.67
N GLY A 134 7.27 -14.59 -26.25
CA GLY A 134 8.47 -15.16 -26.87
C GLY A 134 8.31 -16.63 -27.21
#